data_AF-A0A097QRH5-F1
#
_entry.id   AF-A0A097QRH5-F1
#
_cell.length_a   1.000
_cell.length_b   1.000
_cell.length_c   1.000
_cell.angle_alpha   90.00
_cell.angle_beta   90.00
_cell.angle_gamma   90.00
#
_symmetry.space_group_name_H-M   'P 1'
#
loop_
_entity.id
_entity.type
_entity.pdbx_description
1 polymer ?
#
loop_
_entity_poly.entity_id
_entity_poly.type
_entity_poly.pdbx_seq_one_letter_code
_entity_poly.pdbx_strand_id
1 'polypeptide(L)'
;MARKTRTIRRAEVNYVTIKTKLEPKTSEDYLKLALLTEKFKRAVELAIRLQLKGIRKSEGVKEVSRLVLNNWWYSDSAWDYAKMLLKGAKQNGGNPLHIHLKSKFLISKPKENEKGNRNVRIEGLNVRIRSNGEWLNFKMKTGKNFLPVIFDVQKLKYGAQVVLRNGKVYLHVQVPFEVYLKHYGRTAYGKLYSGFDLNSDRVNMVILDERGIIRDVRVEHFPEVNSPGFSKRRARDLRLKALAHLLDYAFYHGVGVVFFEDLERIKRKNGKATNSRKGNRKASNFAKKELLEHGIVMALKRGFEVYLVNPAGSSKLGRELAQGLGLDVHFSSAFVIGWWGLNSLKSQKKNSPVW
;
A
#
# COMPACT_ATOMS: atom_id res chain seq x y z
N MET A 1 -12.99 -10.45 -35.82
CA MET A 1 -11.98 -10.50 -34.72
C MET A 1 -12.62 -10.09 -33.42
N ALA A 2 -12.83 -11.02 -32.49
CA ALA A 2 -13.30 -10.68 -31.15
C ALA A 2 -12.34 -9.66 -30.52
N ARG A 3 -12.80 -8.42 -30.30
CA ARG A 3 -12.05 -7.41 -29.53
C ARG A 3 -11.81 -8.02 -28.16
N LYS A 4 -10.59 -8.50 -27.88
CA LYS A 4 -10.19 -8.92 -26.54
C LYS A 4 -10.48 -7.74 -25.60
N THR A 5 -11.56 -7.85 -24.83
CA THR A 5 -11.95 -6.82 -23.85
C THR A 5 -10.77 -6.62 -22.92
N ARG A 6 -10.24 -5.39 -22.88
CA ARG A 6 -9.13 -5.04 -21.99
C ARG A 6 -9.58 -5.27 -20.56
N THR A 7 -8.78 -6.00 -19.79
CA THR A 7 -9.09 -6.30 -18.39
C THR A 7 -8.84 -5.07 -17.52
N ILE A 8 -9.87 -4.65 -16.80
CA ILE A 8 -9.78 -3.69 -15.69
C ILE A 8 -9.85 -4.47 -14.38
N ARG A 9 -9.16 -3.96 -13.35
CA ARG A 9 -9.20 -4.52 -11.99
C ARG A 9 -9.69 -3.45 -11.04
N ARG A 10 -10.71 -3.76 -10.23
CA ARG A 10 -11.12 -2.87 -9.14
C ARG A 10 -9.99 -2.80 -8.11
N ALA A 11 -9.61 -1.59 -7.72
CA ALA A 11 -8.61 -1.40 -6.68
C ALA A 11 -9.27 -1.57 -5.30
N GLU A 12 -8.64 -2.36 -4.45
CA GLU A 12 -9.13 -2.63 -3.10
C GLU A 12 -7.99 -2.40 -2.09
N VAL A 13 -8.35 -1.82 -0.95
CA VAL A 13 -7.44 -1.60 0.17
C VAL A 13 -8.06 -2.29 1.37
N ASN A 14 -7.44 -3.41 1.79
CA ASN A 14 -7.96 -4.19 2.90
C ASN A 14 -7.64 -3.54 4.25
N TYR A 15 -6.43 -3.00 4.38
CA TYR A 15 -5.93 -2.44 5.63
C TYR A 15 -5.13 -1.17 5.39
N VAL A 16 -5.18 -0.26 6.36
CA VAL A 16 -4.28 0.87 6.49
C VAL A 16 -3.45 0.75 7.75
N THR A 17 -2.23 1.26 7.72
CA THR A 17 -1.34 1.23 8.89
C THR A 17 -1.33 2.58 9.58
N ILE A 18 -1.80 2.63 10.83
CA ILE A 18 -1.61 3.79 11.71
C ILE A 18 -0.30 3.62 12.47
N LYS A 19 0.60 4.58 12.30
CA LYS A 19 1.90 4.60 12.99
C LYS A 19 1.79 5.46 14.24
N THR A 20 2.11 4.86 15.38
CA THR A 20 2.09 5.50 16.69
C THR A 20 3.44 5.35 17.37
N LYS A 21 3.77 6.24 18.29
CA LYS A 21 4.97 6.10 19.15
C LYS A 21 4.52 5.46 20.46
N LEU A 22 5.34 4.56 21.00
CA LEU A 22 5.16 4.03 22.35
C LEU A 22 6.23 4.62 23.28
N GLU A 23 5.81 4.98 24.49
CA GLU A 23 6.68 5.37 25.58
C GLU A 23 6.65 4.27 26.64
N PRO A 24 7.80 3.64 26.94
CA PRO A 24 7.85 2.60 27.97
C PRO A 24 7.52 3.20 29.33
N LYS A 25 6.79 2.47 30.18
CA LYS A 25 6.54 2.92 31.56
C LYS A 25 7.80 2.81 32.42
N THR A 26 8.65 1.82 32.16
CA THR A 26 9.92 1.60 32.85
C THR A 26 11.06 1.31 31.88
N SER A 27 12.30 1.53 32.30
CA SER A 27 13.49 1.13 31.52
C SER A 27 13.54 -0.38 31.28
N GLU A 28 13.07 -1.17 32.26
CA GLU A 28 12.98 -2.62 32.16
C GLU A 28 12.03 -3.08 31.05
N ASP A 29 10.84 -2.46 30.94
CA ASP A 29 9.88 -2.73 29.87
C ASP A 29 10.50 -2.51 28.48
N TYR A 30 11.29 -1.44 28.34
CA TYR A 30 12.02 -1.17 27.09
C TYR A 30 13.06 -2.25 26.79
N LEU A 31 13.90 -2.61 27.76
CA LEU A 31 14.97 -3.60 27.58
C LEU A 31 14.41 -4.99 27.25
N LYS A 32 13.35 -5.40 27.95
CA LYS A 32 12.61 -6.65 27.67
C LYS A 32 12.02 -6.66 26.27
N LEU A 33 11.44 -5.56 25.82
CA LEU A 33 10.93 -5.43 24.44
C LEU A 33 12.07 -5.46 23.40
N ALA A 34 13.19 -4.80 23.68
CA ALA A 34 14.36 -4.81 22.80
C ALA A 34 14.94 -6.22 22.63
N LEU A 35 14.96 -7.02 23.72
CA LEU A 35 15.33 -8.43 23.65
C LEU A 35 14.31 -9.26 22.85
N LEU A 36 13.01 -9.06 23.10
CA LEU A 36 11.94 -9.77 22.40
C LEU A 36 11.99 -9.54 20.88
N THR A 37 12.20 -8.30 20.44
CA THR A 37 12.29 -7.96 19.00
C THR A 37 13.55 -8.53 18.34
N GLU A 38 14.68 -8.64 19.05
CA GLU A 38 15.87 -9.35 18.55
C GLU A 38 15.60 -10.86 18.43
N LYS A 39 14.95 -11.46 19.45
CA LYS A 39 14.52 -12.86 19.39
C LYS A 39 13.57 -13.11 18.21
N PHE A 40 12.62 -12.20 17.98
CA PHE A 40 11.69 -12.32 16.85
C PHE A 40 12.40 -12.25 15.50
N LYS A 41 13.36 -11.33 15.33
CA LYS A 41 14.22 -11.29 14.13
C LYS A 41 14.93 -12.64 13.92
N ARG A 42 15.58 -13.19 14.95
CA ARG A 42 16.25 -14.51 14.89
C ARG A 42 15.27 -15.64 14.56
N ALA A 43 14.06 -15.58 15.08
CA ALA A 43 13.00 -16.54 14.79
C ALA A 43 12.58 -16.52 13.32
N VAL A 44 12.48 -15.33 12.69
CA VAL A 44 12.22 -15.22 11.25
C VAL A 44 13.37 -15.82 10.44
N GLU A 45 14.63 -15.53 10.81
CA GLU A 45 15.81 -16.10 10.13
C GLU A 45 15.84 -17.64 10.23
N LEU A 46 15.52 -18.20 11.41
CA LEU A 46 15.39 -19.64 11.59
C LEU A 46 14.25 -20.19 10.73
N ALA A 47 13.08 -19.55 10.75
CA ALA A 47 11.92 -19.97 9.96
C ALA A 47 12.21 -19.97 8.45
N ILE A 48 12.99 -19.00 7.95
CA ILE A 48 13.47 -18.99 6.55
C ILE A 48 14.26 -20.26 6.25
N ARG A 49 15.25 -20.61 7.10
CA ARG A 49 16.09 -21.80 6.90
C ARG A 49 15.26 -23.08 6.93
N LEU A 50 14.35 -23.21 7.89
CA LEU A 50 13.48 -24.39 8.00
C LEU A 50 12.56 -24.54 6.79
N GLN A 51 11.97 -23.45 6.31
CA GLN A 51 11.15 -23.47 5.09
C GLN A 51 11.95 -23.85 3.84
N LEU A 52 13.21 -23.38 3.73
CA LEU A 52 14.09 -23.78 2.63
C LEU A 52 14.49 -25.26 2.68
N LYS A 53 14.54 -25.85 3.88
CA LYS A 53 14.72 -27.29 4.09
C LYS A 53 13.45 -28.13 3.86
N GLY A 54 12.33 -27.49 3.52
CA GLY A 54 11.06 -28.19 3.28
C GLY A 54 10.30 -28.62 4.54
N ILE A 55 10.66 -28.09 5.72
CA ILE A 55 9.98 -28.42 6.98
C ILE A 55 8.53 -27.93 6.95
N ARG A 56 7.60 -28.78 7.41
CA ARG A 56 6.17 -28.47 7.48
C ARG A 56 5.92 -27.38 8.52
N LYS A 57 4.89 -26.55 8.29
CA LYS A 57 4.56 -25.41 9.16
C LYS A 57 4.35 -25.81 10.63
N SER A 58 3.61 -26.88 10.90
CA SER A 58 3.30 -27.33 12.27
C SER A 58 4.56 -27.62 13.08
N GLU A 59 5.49 -28.37 12.48
CA GLU A 59 6.78 -28.72 13.08
C GLU A 59 7.69 -27.50 13.21
N GLY A 60 7.84 -26.73 12.13
CA GLY A 60 8.72 -25.56 12.11
C GLY A 60 8.30 -24.46 13.09
N VAL A 61 6.98 -24.21 13.26
CA VAL A 61 6.48 -23.28 14.28
C VAL A 61 6.79 -23.79 15.70
N LYS A 62 6.65 -25.10 15.95
CA LYS A 62 7.00 -25.72 17.23
C LYS A 62 8.49 -25.55 17.53
N GLU A 63 9.37 -25.78 16.55
CA GLU A 63 10.81 -25.57 16.69
C GLU A 63 11.17 -24.11 16.98
N VAL A 64 10.63 -23.17 16.19
CA VAL A 64 10.86 -21.73 16.41
C VAL A 64 10.39 -21.29 17.80
N SER A 65 9.26 -21.82 18.27
CA SER A 65 8.77 -21.57 19.61
C SER A 65 9.72 -22.11 20.68
N ARG A 66 10.11 -23.38 20.58
CA ARG A 66 10.97 -24.05 21.56
C ARG A 66 12.36 -23.42 21.65
N LEU A 67 12.95 -23.08 20.50
CA LEU A 67 14.35 -22.66 20.42
C LEU A 67 14.57 -21.17 20.63
N VAL A 68 13.58 -20.32 20.33
CA VAL A 68 13.81 -18.87 20.26
C VAL A 68 12.79 -18.04 21.06
N LEU A 69 11.50 -18.19 20.77
CA LEU A 69 10.49 -17.22 21.20
C LEU A 69 9.72 -17.61 22.47
N ASN A 70 9.66 -18.90 22.81
CA ASN A 70 8.79 -19.45 23.86
C ASN A 70 7.35 -18.90 23.81
N ASN A 71 6.84 -18.63 22.60
CA ASN A 71 5.50 -18.10 22.37
C ASN A 71 5.02 -18.56 20.99
N TRP A 72 4.09 -19.50 20.99
CA TRP A 72 3.59 -20.12 19.77
C TRP A 72 3.02 -19.10 18.77
N TRP A 73 2.33 -18.06 19.25
CA TRP A 73 1.68 -17.05 18.39
C TRP A 73 2.67 -16.12 17.70
N TYR A 74 3.74 -15.73 18.40
CA TYR A 74 4.82 -15.01 17.76
C TYR A 74 5.59 -15.90 16.78
N SER A 75 5.79 -17.18 17.10
CA SER A 75 6.46 -18.13 16.20
C SER A 75 5.66 -18.35 14.91
N ASP A 76 4.34 -18.48 15.00
CA ASP A 76 3.45 -18.58 13.86
C ASP A 76 3.46 -17.30 13.01
N SER A 77 3.50 -16.12 13.65
CA SER A 77 3.68 -14.83 12.96
C SER A 77 5.03 -14.73 12.26
N ALA A 78 6.12 -15.16 12.90
CA ALA A 78 7.46 -15.18 12.32
C ALA A 78 7.55 -16.13 11.11
N TRP A 79 6.89 -17.29 11.18
CA TRP A 79 6.82 -18.26 10.10
C TRP A 79 6.11 -17.72 8.86
N ASP A 80 4.94 -17.10 9.05
CA ASP A 80 4.18 -16.52 7.94
C ASP A 80 4.92 -15.33 7.32
N TYR A 81 5.58 -14.51 8.14
CA TYR A 81 6.43 -13.42 7.65
C TYR A 81 7.64 -13.94 6.86
N ALA A 82 8.31 -15.00 7.33
CA ALA A 82 9.38 -15.67 6.59
C ALA A 82 8.88 -16.20 5.23
N LYS A 83 7.69 -16.80 5.18
CA LYS A 83 7.07 -17.27 3.94
C LYS A 83 6.82 -16.13 2.95
N MET A 84 6.35 -14.99 3.46
CA MET A 84 6.15 -13.77 2.67
C MET A 84 7.48 -13.27 2.07
N LEU A 85 8.55 -13.23 2.87
CA LEU A 85 9.88 -12.82 2.39
C LEU A 85 10.43 -13.77 1.31
N LEU A 86 10.28 -15.08 1.50
CA LEU A 86 10.70 -16.09 0.52
C LEU A 86 9.96 -15.94 -0.81
N LYS A 87 8.63 -15.75 -0.77
CA LYS A 87 7.82 -15.46 -1.97
C LYS A 87 8.30 -14.17 -2.66
N GLY A 88 8.52 -13.10 -1.89
CA GLY A 88 8.99 -11.82 -2.40
C GLY A 88 10.37 -11.92 -3.06
N ALA A 89 11.31 -12.67 -2.46
CA ALA A 89 12.63 -12.90 -3.05
C ALA A 89 12.51 -13.62 -4.41
N LYS A 90 11.75 -14.72 -4.46
CA LYS A 90 11.53 -15.50 -5.71
C LYS A 90 10.87 -14.67 -6.80
N GLN A 91 9.83 -13.90 -6.47
CA GLN A 91 9.11 -13.05 -7.43
C GLN A 91 9.99 -11.97 -8.05
N ASN A 92 10.99 -11.49 -7.30
CA ASN A 92 11.91 -10.45 -7.77
C ASN A 92 13.21 -11.02 -8.36
N GLY A 93 13.32 -12.35 -8.54
CA GLY A 93 14.54 -13.01 -9.03
C GLY A 93 15.72 -12.95 -8.07
N GLY A 94 15.48 -12.66 -6.79
CA GLY A 94 16.50 -12.65 -5.74
C GLY A 94 16.75 -14.04 -5.18
N ASN A 95 17.96 -14.26 -4.64
CA ASN A 95 18.30 -15.52 -3.99
C ASN A 95 17.66 -15.61 -2.58
N PRO A 96 16.72 -16.55 -2.33
CA PRO A 96 16.07 -16.68 -1.03
C PRO A 96 17.02 -17.10 0.11
N LEU A 97 18.21 -17.62 -0.20
CA LEU A 97 19.25 -17.94 0.78
C LEU A 97 19.94 -16.69 1.33
N HIS A 98 19.87 -15.56 0.62
CA HIS A 98 20.57 -14.31 0.96
C HIS A 98 19.61 -13.25 1.53
N ILE A 99 18.61 -13.68 2.29
CA ILE A 99 17.70 -12.77 3.00
C ILE A 99 18.31 -12.40 4.34
N HIS A 100 18.68 -11.13 4.51
CA HIS A 100 19.25 -10.60 5.75
C HIS A 100 18.34 -9.55 6.38
N LEU A 101 17.90 -9.80 7.62
CA LEU A 101 17.07 -8.87 8.38
C LEU A 101 17.98 -7.89 9.14
N LYS A 102 17.90 -6.60 8.78
CA LYS A 102 18.74 -5.57 9.41
C LYS A 102 18.13 -4.93 10.66
N SER A 103 16.80 -4.98 10.80
CA SER A 103 16.07 -4.23 11.83
C SER A 103 15.53 -5.14 12.92
N LYS A 104 15.42 -4.61 14.15
CA LYS A 104 14.71 -5.24 15.27
C LYS A 104 13.23 -4.90 15.19
N PHE A 105 12.37 -5.91 15.15
CA PHE A 105 10.94 -5.73 15.03
C PHE A 105 10.20 -6.93 15.62
N LEU A 106 8.90 -6.76 15.83
CA LEU A 106 7.98 -7.81 16.27
C LEU A 106 6.72 -7.70 15.43
N ILE A 107 6.16 -8.83 15.01
CA ILE A 107 4.85 -8.89 14.37
C ILE A 107 3.94 -9.80 15.20
N SER A 108 2.76 -9.28 15.52
CA SER A 108 1.67 -10.02 16.12
C SER A 108 0.47 -9.96 15.17
N LYS A 109 0.20 -11.06 14.47
CA LYS A 109 -0.94 -11.13 13.56
C LYS A 109 -2.27 -11.26 14.33
N PRO A 110 -3.40 -10.79 13.77
CA PRO A 110 -4.70 -11.07 14.35
C PRO A 110 -5.05 -12.55 14.19
N LYS A 111 -5.75 -13.14 15.17
CA LYS A 111 -6.31 -14.49 15.05
C LYS A 111 -7.83 -14.42 14.91
N GLU A 112 -8.40 -15.35 14.16
CA GLU A 112 -9.84 -15.59 14.15
C GLU A 112 -10.33 -15.92 15.57
N ASN A 113 -11.47 -15.35 15.95
CA ASN A 113 -12.16 -15.50 17.23
C ASN A 113 -11.57 -14.76 18.44
N GLU A 114 -10.60 -13.85 18.25
CA GLU A 114 -10.12 -12.97 19.32
C GLU A 114 -10.66 -11.55 19.19
N LYS A 115 -11.08 -10.95 20.32
CA LYS A 115 -11.36 -9.51 20.41
C LYS A 115 -10.01 -8.78 20.57
N GLY A 116 -9.59 -8.01 19.57
CA GLY A 116 -8.31 -7.30 19.58
C GLY A 116 -7.14 -8.12 19.05
N ASN A 117 -5.98 -7.98 19.70
CA ASN A 117 -4.76 -8.72 19.38
C ASN A 117 -4.21 -9.39 20.65
N ARG A 118 -4.00 -10.71 20.60
CA ARG A 118 -3.60 -11.53 21.76
C ARG A 118 -2.41 -10.98 22.52
N ASN A 119 -1.38 -10.60 21.80
CA ASN A 119 -0.06 -10.32 22.35
C ASN A 119 0.26 -8.82 22.37
N VAL A 120 -0.52 -7.98 21.69
CA VAL A 120 -0.36 -6.51 21.68
C VAL A 120 -1.73 -5.86 21.94
N ARG A 121 -2.07 -5.67 23.21
CA ARG A 121 -3.37 -5.11 23.62
C ARG A 121 -3.31 -3.59 23.67
N ILE A 122 -4.33 -2.94 23.10
CA ILE A 122 -4.51 -1.49 23.16
C ILE A 122 -5.78 -1.24 23.98
N GLU A 123 -5.65 -0.42 25.03
CA GLU A 123 -6.73 -0.07 25.96
C GLU A 123 -6.69 1.45 26.20
N GLY A 124 -7.54 2.19 25.49
CA GLY A 124 -7.46 3.64 25.39
C GLY A 124 -6.11 4.06 24.81
N LEU A 125 -5.27 4.68 25.63
CA LEU A 125 -3.89 5.05 25.29
C LEU A 125 -2.83 4.15 25.93
N ASN A 126 -3.23 3.14 26.71
CA ASN A 126 -2.31 2.17 27.26
C ASN A 126 -2.11 1.03 26.27
N VAL A 127 -0.87 0.56 26.14
CA VAL A 127 -0.53 -0.57 25.29
C VAL A 127 0.23 -1.59 26.11
N ARG A 128 -0.20 -2.85 26.06
CA ARG A 128 0.44 -3.98 26.73
C ARG A 128 0.99 -4.96 25.71
N ILE A 129 2.27 -5.29 25.80
CA ILE A 129 2.95 -6.21 24.89
C ILE A 129 3.38 -7.45 25.68
N ARG A 130 2.98 -8.64 25.24
CA ARG A 130 3.33 -9.90 25.91
C ARG A 130 4.79 -10.24 25.62
N SER A 131 5.57 -10.59 26.64
CA SER A 131 6.94 -11.08 26.54
C SER A 131 7.15 -12.16 27.59
N ASN A 132 7.69 -13.35 27.25
CA ASN A 132 8.00 -14.42 28.22
C ASN A 132 6.95 -14.68 29.33
N GLY A 133 5.65 -14.61 29.02
CA GLY A 133 4.58 -14.82 30.00
C GLY A 133 4.15 -13.58 30.79
N GLU A 134 4.90 -12.48 30.77
CA GLU A 134 4.57 -11.20 31.40
C GLU A 134 4.02 -10.17 30.41
N TRP A 135 3.46 -9.08 30.95
CA TRP A 135 2.96 -7.92 30.19
C TRP A 135 3.88 -6.72 30.39
N LEU A 136 4.49 -6.28 29.29
CA LEU A 136 5.26 -5.04 29.23
C LEU A 136 4.31 -3.87 28.98
N ASN A 137 4.51 -2.73 29.67
CA ASN A 137 3.55 -1.64 29.68
C ASN A 137 4.07 -0.38 28.98
N PHE A 138 3.24 0.19 28.11
CA PHE A 138 3.57 1.36 27.32
C PHE A 138 2.43 2.36 27.30
N LYS A 139 2.77 3.64 27.14
CA LYS A 139 1.84 4.71 26.81
C LYS A 139 1.95 5.03 25.32
N MET A 140 0.83 5.01 24.63
CA MET A 140 0.75 5.37 23.22
C MET A 140 0.68 6.89 23.04
N LYS A 141 1.50 7.38 22.13
CA LYS A 141 1.49 8.76 21.61
C LYS A 141 1.10 8.71 20.14
N THR A 142 -0.06 9.28 19.84
CA THR A 142 -0.58 9.38 18.47
C THR A 142 -1.21 10.76 18.25
N GLY A 143 -1.36 11.16 16.99
CA GLY A 143 -2.04 12.41 16.66
C GLY A 143 -3.52 12.35 17.00
N LYS A 144 -4.10 13.47 17.49
CA LYS A 144 -5.52 13.56 17.88
C LYS A 144 -6.46 13.02 16.81
N ASN A 145 -6.16 13.33 15.54
CA ASN A 145 -6.96 12.89 14.42
C ASN A 145 -7.15 11.38 14.42
N PHE A 146 -6.12 10.58 14.73
CA PHE A 146 -6.18 9.10 14.67
C PHE A 146 -6.84 8.42 15.87
N LEU A 147 -7.15 9.15 16.95
CA LEU A 147 -7.73 8.58 18.16
C LEU A 147 -9.07 7.85 17.91
N PRO A 148 -10.03 8.42 17.15
CA PRO A 148 -11.30 7.74 16.89
C PRO A 148 -11.12 6.39 16.21
N VAL A 149 -10.23 6.31 15.21
CA VAL A 149 -9.93 5.04 14.52
C VAL A 149 -9.26 4.04 15.46
N ILE A 150 -8.34 4.50 16.31
CA ILE A 150 -7.66 3.65 17.30
C ILE A 150 -8.63 3.15 18.37
N PHE A 151 -9.62 3.94 18.79
CA PHE A 151 -10.62 3.50 19.77
C PHE A 151 -11.62 2.50 19.16
N ASP A 152 -12.01 2.68 17.90
CA ASP A 152 -12.85 1.71 17.21
C ASP A 152 -12.10 0.40 16.95
N VAL A 153 -10.83 0.45 16.54
CA VAL A 153 -10.07 -0.77 16.23
C VAL A 153 -9.80 -1.65 17.46
N GLN A 154 -9.80 -1.09 18.67
CA GLN A 154 -9.66 -1.88 19.92
C GLN A 154 -10.75 -2.94 20.08
N LYS A 155 -11.93 -2.69 19.50
CA LYS A 155 -13.09 -3.59 19.54
C LYS A 155 -13.06 -4.63 18.42
N LEU A 156 -12.10 -4.53 17.51
CA LEU A 156 -11.97 -5.34 16.31
C LEU A 156 -10.66 -6.13 16.33
N LYS A 157 -10.54 -7.10 15.43
CA LYS A 157 -9.26 -7.77 15.19
C LYS A 157 -8.30 -6.83 14.47
N TYR A 158 -7.06 -6.73 14.95
CA TYR A 158 -6.03 -5.92 14.30
C TYR A 158 -4.66 -6.60 14.32
N GLY A 159 -3.89 -6.36 13.26
CA GLY A 159 -2.47 -6.69 13.24
C GLY A 159 -1.66 -5.63 13.96
N ALA A 160 -0.62 -6.04 14.66
CA ALA A 160 0.30 -5.12 15.32
C ALA A 160 1.73 -5.44 14.90
N GLN A 161 2.47 -4.41 14.51
CA GLN A 161 3.91 -4.49 14.30
C GLN A 161 4.60 -3.49 15.22
N VAL A 162 5.60 -3.94 15.96
CA VAL A 162 6.43 -3.09 16.81
C VAL A 162 7.79 -2.95 16.14
N VAL A 163 8.28 -1.71 16.03
CA VAL A 163 9.56 -1.38 15.39
C VAL A 163 10.40 -0.54 16.34
N LEU A 164 11.66 -0.91 16.51
CA LEU A 164 12.64 -0.09 17.21
C LEU A 164 13.46 0.70 16.20
N ARG A 165 13.52 2.02 16.39
CA ARG A 165 14.32 2.91 15.53
C ARG A 165 14.90 4.05 16.35
N ASN A 166 16.22 4.18 16.33
CA ASN A 166 16.96 5.24 17.02
C ASN A 166 16.58 5.34 18.51
N GLY A 167 16.55 4.19 19.22
CA GLY A 167 16.15 4.11 20.63
C GLY A 167 14.67 4.32 20.93
N LYS A 168 13.84 4.59 19.90
CA LYS A 168 12.39 4.82 20.07
C LYS A 168 11.59 3.60 19.63
N VAL A 169 10.46 3.38 20.31
CA VAL A 169 9.51 2.32 20.02
C VAL A 169 8.34 2.87 19.22
N TYR A 170 8.00 2.20 18.12
CA TYR A 170 6.84 2.53 17.30
C TYR A 170 5.90 1.33 17.23
N LEU A 171 4.61 1.59 17.36
CA LEU A 171 3.56 0.62 17.11
C LEU A 171 2.82 0.99 15.82
N HIS A 172 2.88 0.08 14.86
CA HIS A 172 2.14 0.10 13.63
C HIS A 172 0.91 -0.78 13.79
N VAL A 173 -0.28 -0.16 13.80
CA VAL A 173 -1.56 -0.86 13.92
C VAL A 173 -2.14 -1.02 12.52
N GLN A 174 -2.36 -2.27 12.11
CA GLN A 174 -3.03 -2.61 10.85
C GLN A 174 -4.54 -2.59 11.10
N VAL A 175 -5.19 -1.55 10.61
CA VAL A 175 -6.61 -1.27 10.79
C VAL A 175 -7.36 -1.65 9.51
N PRO A 176 -8.49 -2.38 9.58
CA PRO A 176 -9.34 -2.61 8.42
C PRO A 176 -9.73 -1.27 7.77
N PHE A 177 -9.62 -1.17 6.45
CA PHE A 177 -9.78 0.13 5.78
C PHE A 177 -11.17 0.74 5.97
N GLU A 178 -12.21 -0.07 6.05
CA GLU A 178 -13.59 0.37 6.33
C GLU A 178 -13.70 1.15 7.65
N VAL A 179 -12.96 0.73 8.69
CA VAL A 179 -12.93 1.45 9.98
C VAL A 179 -12.31 2.83 9.79
N TYR A 180 -11.28 2.95 8.94
CA TYR A 180 -10.70 4.24 8.60
C TYR A 180 -11.68 5.11 7.80
N LEU A 181 -12.42 4.52 6.85
CA LEU A 181 -13.44 5.22 6.05
C LEU A 181 -14.63 5.69 6.90
N LYS A 182 -15.01 4.96 7.96
CA LYS A 182 -16.07 5.41 8.88
C LYS A 182 -15.79 6.80 9.48
N HIS A 183 -14.51 7.13 9.71
CA HIS A 183 -14.10 8.40 10.33
C HIS A 183 -13.67 9.48 9.33
N TYR A 184 -13.16 9.11 8.15
CA TYR A 184 -12.64 10.10 7.18
C TYR A 184 -13.02 9.85 5.73
N GLY A 185 -13.85 8.84 5.47
CA GLY A 185 -14.42 8.58 4.16
C GLY A 185 -15.41 9.67 3.79
N ARG A 186 -15.53 9.90 2.49
CA ARG A 186 -16.60 10.68 1.87
C ARG A 186 -17.36 9.76 0.93
N THR A 187 -18.56 10.16 0.54
CA THR A 187 -19.32 9.48 -0.51
C THR A 187 -19.29 10.35 -1.76
N ALA A 188 -18.93 9.76 -2.90
CA ALA A 188 -19.03 10.41 -4.21
C ALA A 188 -20.29 9.90 -4.92
N TYR A 189 -21.16 10.81 -5.36
CA TYR A 189 -22.38 10.50 -6.13
C TYR A 189 -22.25 10.92 -7.60
N GLY A 190 -21.03 11.21 -8.03
CA GLY A 190 -20.72 11.69 -9.37
C GLY A 190 -21.04 10.68 -10.47
N LYS A 191 -21.47 11.17 -11.63
CA LYS A 191 -21.71 10.35 -12.84
C LYS A 191 -20.56 10.41 -13.84
N LEU A 192 -19.59 11.30 -13.63
CA LEU A 192 -18.44 11.45 -14.50
C LEU A 192 -17.32 10.47 -14.12
N TYR A 193 -16.38 10.35 -15.04
CA TYR A 193 -15.25 9.45 -14.99
C TYR A 193 -13.97 10.28 -15.08
N SER A 194 -12.88 9.82 -14.47
CA SER A 194 -11.59 10.50 -14.60
C SER A 194 -10.44 9.54 -14.86
N GLY A 195 -9.67 9.80 -15.90
CA GLY A 195 -8.40 9.12 -16.17
C GLY A 195 -7.22 9.90 -15.64
N PHE A 196 -6.27 9.21 -14.99
CA PHE A 196 -5.05 9.83 -14.45
C PHE A 196 -3.79 9.23 -15.07
N ASP A 197 -2.85 10.11 -15.44
CA ASP A 197 -1.49 9.75 -15.83
C ASP A 197 -0.48 10.27 -14.80
N LEU A 198 0.16 9.34 -14.08
CA LEU A 198 1.08 9.64 -12.99
C LEU A 198 2.53 9.67 -13.50
N ASN A 199 3.13 10.85 -13.59
CA ASN A 199 4.51 11.03 -14.01
C ASN A 199 5.41 11.52 -12.88
N SER A 200 6.70 11.61 -13.17
CA SER A 200 7.70 12.00 -12.17
C SER A 200 7.64 13.48 -11.78
N ASP A 201 7.13 14.31 -12.66
CA ASP A 201 7.20 15.78 -12.67
C ASP A 201 5.83 16.39 -12.88
N ARG A 202 4.81 15.57 -13.15
CA ARG A 202 3.44 16.01 -13.35
C ARG A 202 2.43 14.94 -13.01
N VAL A 203 1.21 15.37 -12.72
CA VAL A 203 0.03 14.52 -12.73
C VAL A 203 -0.97 15.12 -13.71
N ASN A 204 -1.41 14.33 -14.69
CA ASN A 204 -2.42 14.76 -15.66
C ASN A 204 -3.72 14.04 -15.38
N MET A 205 -4.82 14.76 -15.55
CA MET A 205 -6.18 14.30 -15.29
C MET A 205 -7.07 14.70 -16.45
N VAL A 206 -7.94 13.79 -16.88
CA VAL A 206 -8.96 14.03 -17.90
C VAL A 206 -10.30 13.55 -17.36
N ILE A 207 -11.29 14.44 -17.32
CA ILE A 207 -12.66 14.13 -16.93
C ILE A 207 -13.46 13.79 -18.19
N LEU A 208 -14.17 12.67 -18.15
CA LEU A 208 -15.01 12.13 -19.22
C LEU A 208 -16.45 12.01 -18.75
N ASP A 209 -17.38 12.20 -19.68
CA ASP A 209 -18.76 11.79 -19.46
C ASP A 209 -18.98 10.29 -19.77
N GLU A 210 -20.23 9.85 -19.64
CA GLU A 210 -20.61 8.48 -19.96
C GLU A 210 -20.32 8.10 -21.42
N ARG A 211 -20.32 9.03 -22.38
CA ARG A 211 -20.04 8.74 -23.79
C ARG A 211 -18.54 8.69 -24.08
N GLY A 212 -17.70 9.01 -23.10
CA GLY A 212 -16.25 9.11 -23.25
C GLY A 212 -15.80 10.44 -23.87
N ILE A 213 -16.69 11.44 -23.87
CA ILE A 213 -16.38 12.80 -24.33
C ILE A 213 -15.67 13.54 -23.20
N ILE A 214 -14.61 14.26 -23.56
CA ILE A 214 -13.84 15.09 -22.62
C ILE A 214 -14.72 16.24 -22.14
N ARG A 215 -14.86 16.34 -20.82
CA ARG A 215 -15.54 17.45 -20.14
C ARG A 215 -14.56 18.45 -19.56
N ASP A 216 -13.38 18.01 -19.14
CA ASP A 216 -12.32 18.88 -18.66
C ASP A 216 -10.96 18.16 -18.64
N VAL A 217 -9.87 18.93 -18.63
CA VAL A 217 -8.48 18.46 -18.48
C VAL A 217 -7.71 19.33 -17.49
N ARG A 218 -6.95 18.71 -16.58
CA ARG A 218 -6.13 19.42 -15.59
C ARG A 218 -4.76 18.78 -15.44
N VAL A 219 -3.75 19.63 -15.22
CA VAL A 219 -2.38 19.21 -14.93
C VAL A 219 -1.85 19.93 -13.71
N GLU A 220 -1.16 19.19 -12.85
CA GLU A 220 -0.30 19.72 -11.82
C GLU A 220 1.15 19.45 -12.24
N HIS A 221 1.93 20.50 -12.50
CA HIS A 221 3.30 20.42 -12.98
C HIS A 221 4.28 20.91 -11.91
N PHE A 222 5.29 20.09 -11.62
CA PHE A 222 6.32 20.31 -10.59
C PHE A 222 7.69 19.82 -11.11
N PRO A 223 8.25 20.44 -12.17
CA PRO A 223 9.46 19.97 -12.83
C PRO A 223 10.70 19.99 -11.91
N GLU A 224 10.73 20.86 -10.91
CA GLU A 224 11.84 21.04 -9.97
C GLU A 224 12.16 19.79 -9.15
N VAL A 225 11.21 18.85 -9.02
CA VAL A 225 11.43 17.61 -8.26
C VAL A 225 12.46 16.68 -8.90
N ASN A 226 12.80 16.91 -10.17
CA ASN A 226 13.81 16.15 -10.91
C ASN A 226 15.18 16.86 -10.96
N SER A 227 15.28 18.08 -10.41
CA SER A 227 16.53 18.83 -10.38
C SER A 227 17.59 18.14 -9.50
N PRO A 228 18.88 18.21 -9.86
CA PRO A 228 19.97 17.73 -9.01
C PRO A 228 19.88 18.34 -7.60
N GLY A 229 20.14 17.55 -6.57
CA GLY A 229 20.10 18.00 -5.18
C GLY A 229 18.69 18.12 -4.56
N PHE A 230 17.62 17.95 -5.33
CA PHE A 230 16.26 18.05 -4.77
C PHE A 230 15.96 16.91 -3.78
N SER A 231 15.44 17.27 -2.61
CA SER A 231 15.15 16.30 -1.55
C SER A 231 14.09 15.29 -1.98
N LYS A 232 14.41 13.99 -1.89
CA LYS A 232 13.46 12.89 -2.16
C LYS A 232 12.17 13.01 -1.33
N ARG A 233 12.30 13.45 -0.07
CA ARG A 233 11.15 13.63 0.83
C ARG A 233 10.25 14.77 0.34
N ARG A 234 10.84 15.90 -0.06
CA ARG A 234 10.11 17.04 -0.61
C ARG A 234 9.44 16.69 -1.95
N ALA A 235 10.14 15.95 -2.80
CA ALA A 235 9.62 15.50 -4.09
C ALA A 235 8.41 14.56 -3.94
N ARG A 236 8.43 13.70 -2.91
CA ARG A 236 7.29 12.85 -2.56
C ARG A 236 6.11 13.70 -2.07
N ASP A 237 6.36 14.64 -1.17
CA ASP A 237 5.32 15.50 -0.60
C ASP A 237 4.60 16.32 -1.68
N LEU A 238 5.36 16.96 -2.59
CA LEU A 238 4.79 17.70 -3.73
C LEU A 238 3.93 16.82 -4.63
N ARG A 239 4.40 15.63 -5.00
CA ARG A 239 3.62 14.67 -5.81
C ARG A 239 2.31 14.26 -5.16
N LEU A 240 2.35 13.99 -3.85
CA LEU A 240 1.17 13.58 -3.09
C LEU A 240 0.17 14.72 -2.95
N LYS A 241 0.64 15.96 -2.76
CA LYS A 241 -0.20 17.16 -2.72
C LYS A 241 -0.85 17.44 -4.07
N ALA A 242 -0.08 17.38 -5.16
CA ALA A 242 -0.59 17.54 -6.52
C ALA A 242 -1.69 16.50 -6.84
N LEU A 243 -1.43 15.23 -6.53
CA LEU A 243 -2.43 14.17 -6.71
C LEU A 243 -3.67 14.38 -5.84
N ALA A 244 -3.50 14.77 -4.58
CA ALA A 244 -4.62 15.07 -3.69
C ALA A 244 -5.47 16.23 -4.22
N HIS A 245 -4.84 17.30 -4.70
CA HIS A 245 -5.54 18.46 -5.26
C HIS A 245 -6.37 18.09 -6.49
N LEU A 246 -5.81 17.33 -7.44
CA LEU A 246 -6.57 16.86 -8.60
C LEU A 246 -7.70 15.89 -8.23
N LEU A 247 -7.51 15.05 -7.21
CA LEU A 247 -8.58 14.20 -6.71
C LEU A 247 -9.69 15.00 -6.00
N ASP A 248 -9.37 16.09 -5.31
CA ASP A 248 -10.36 17.02 -4.77
C ASP A 248 -11.11 17.74 -5.90
N TYR A 249 -10.38 18.20 -6.92
CA TYR A 249 -10.98 18.78 -8.12
C TYR A 249 -11.98 17.82 -8.77
N ALA A 250 -11.56 16.58 -9.03
CA ALA A 250 -12.44 15.54 -9.58
C ALA A 250 -13.69 15.33 -8.71
N PHE A 251 -13.54 15.31 -7.38
CA PHE A 251 -14.64 15.11 -6.45
C PHE A 251 -15.68 16.23 -6.58
N TYR A 252 -15.24 17.48 -6.58
CA TYR A 252 -16.13 18.64 -6.69
C TYR A 252 -16.72 18.83 -8.10
N HIS A 253 -16.14 18.21 -9.13
CA HIS A 253 -16.66 18.22 -10.50
C HIS A 253 -17.56 17.01 -10.82
N GLY A 254 -18.02 16.27 -9.81
CA GLY A 254 -19.01 15.21 -10.03
C GLY A 254 -18.44 13.95 -10.67
N VAL A 255 -17.15 13.66 -10.46
CA VAL A 255 -16.56 12.35 -10.79
C VAL A 255 -17.00 11.31 -9.76
N GLY A 256 -17.45 10.14 -10.21
CA GLY A 256 -17.73 8.99 -9.37
C GLY A 256 -16.69 7.88 -9.50
N VAL A 257 -16.03 7.78 -10.65
CA VAL A 257 -15.11 6.69 -10.97
C VAL A 257 -13.76 7.22 -11.43
N VAL A 258 -12.68 6.71 -10.85
CA VAL A 258 -11.29 7.07 -11.16
C VAL A 258 -10.54 5.88 -11.75
N PHE A 259 -9.80 6.14 -12.83
CA PHE A 259 -8.96 5.17 -13.53
C PHE A 259 -7.48 5.53 -13.38
N PHE A 260 -6.68 4.58 -12.90
CA PHE A 260 -5.22 4.66 -12.90
C PHE A 260 -4.61 3.54 -13.76
N GLU A 261 -3.34 3.69 -14.10
CA GLU A 261 -2.55 2.66 -14.76
C GLU A 261 -2.27 1.46 -13.84
N ASP A 262 -2.46 0.22 -14.32
CA ASP A 262 -2.10 -1.00 -13.58
C ASP A 262 -0.59 -1.29 -13.67
N LEU A 263 0.15 -0.73 -12.72
CA LEU A 263 1.62 -0.86 -12.67
C LEU A 263 2.09 -2.22 -12.14
N GLU A 264 1.22 -3.04 -11.54
CA GLU A 264 1.60 -4.34 -11.00
C GLU A 264 1.91 -5.37 -12.10
N ARG A 265 1.45 -5.13 -13.33
CA ARG A 265 1.73 -5.97 -14.49
C ARG A 265 3.04 -5.63 -15.19
N ILE A 266 3.69 -4.53 -14.81
CA ILE A 266 4.95 -4.11 -15.43
C ILE A 266 6.09 -4.95 -14.85
N LYS A 267 6.41 -6.07 -15.52
CA LYS A 267 7.58 -6.89 -15.20
C LYS A 267 8.86 -6.09 -15.49
N ARG A 268 9.74 -5.94 -14.50
CA ARG A 268 11.11 -5.46 -14.73
C ARG A 268 11.94 -6.62 -15.30
N LYS A 269 12.50 -6.48 -16.49
CA LYS A 269 13.42 -7.48 -17.06
C LYS A 269 14.80 -7.27 -16.43
N ASN A 270 15.31 -8.24 -15.68
CA ASN A 270 16.61 -8.20 -15.01
C ASN A 270 16.84 -6.93 -14.15
N GLY A 271 15.80 -6.47 -13.45
CA GLY A 271 15.88 -5.29 -12.57
C GLY A 271 15.93 -3.93 -13.28
N LYS A 272 15.90 -3.89 -14.62
CA LYS A 272 15.91 -2.65 -15.41
C LYS A 272 14.49 -2.30 -15.89
N ALA A 273 14.17 -1.01 -15.85
CA ALA A 273 12.92 -0.46 -16.40
C ALA A 273 13.08 -0.04 -17.87
N THR A 274 14.30 0.34 -18.28
CA THR A 274 14.64 0.72 -19.67
C THR A 274 16.09 0.33 -19.97
N ASN A 275 16.53 0.41 -21.23
CA ASN A 275 17.95 0.25 -21.58
C ASN A 275 18.81 1.49 -21.23
N SER A 276 18.19 2.62 -20.86
CA SER A 276 18.90 3.87 -20.57
C SER A 276 19.29 3.99 -19.09
N ARG A 277 20.51 4.48 -18.81
CA ARG A 277 21.00 4.73 -17.44
C ARG A 277 20.15 5.80 -16.72
N LYS A 278 19.74 6.85 -17.45
CA LYS A 278 18.86 7.93 -16.97
C LYS A 278 17.44 7.43 -16.68
N GLY A 279 16.86 6.61 -17.55
CA GLY A 279 15.54 6.00 -17.35
C GLY A 279 15.51 5.00 -16.20
N ASN A 280 16.57 4.19 -16.03
CA ASN A 280 16.70 3.32 -14.87
C ASN A 280 16.89 4.11 -13.57
N ARG A 281 17.67 5.20 -13.58
CA ARG A 281 17.81 6.12 -12.43
C ARG A 281 16.47 6.77 -12.10
N LYS A 282 15.70 7.21 -13.10
CA LYS A 282 14.36 7.79 -12.94
C LYS A 282 13.37 6.78 -12.38
N ALA A 283 13.34 5.55 -12.89
CA ALA A 283 12.47 4.48 -12.39
C ALA A 283 12.89 3.92 -11.01
N SER A 284 14.17 4.04 -10.65
CA SER A 284 14.69 3.71 -9.32
C SER A 284 14.39 4.82 -8.31
N ASN A 285 14.46 6.09 -8.72
CA ASN A 285 14.17 7.25 -7.87
C ASN A 285 12.67 7.59 -7.76
N PHE A 286 11.88 7.27 -8.79
CA PHE A 286 10.44 7.48 -8.82
C PHE A 286 9.73 6.20 -8.39
N ALA A 287 9.24 6.19 -7.16
CA ALA A 287 8.37 5.13 -6.66
C ALA A 287 6.96 5.28 -7.25
N LYS A 288 6.79 5.14 -8.57
CA LYS A 288 5.49 5.25 -9.26
C LYS A 288 4.45 4.31 -8.64
N LYS A 289 4.87 3.12 -8.21
CA LYS A 289 4.03 2.17 -7.48
C LYS A 289 3.57 2.74 -6.12
N GLU A 290 4.46 3.35 -5.35
CA GLU A 290 4.11 3.98 -4.07
C GLU A 290 3.16 5.16 -4.27
N LEU A 291 3.38 5.98 -5.32
CA LEU A 291 2.46 7.07 -5.67
C LEU A 291 1.07 6.54 -6.06
N LEU A 292 1.02 5.46 -6.84
CA LEU A 292 -0.23 4.80 -7.21
C LEU A 292 -0.95 4.24 -5.97
N GLU A 293 -0.25 3.53 -5.08
CA GLU A 293 -0.80 2.99 -3.84
C GLU A 293 -1.41 4.11 -2.97
N HIS A 294 -0.71 5.23 -2.82
CA HIS A 294 -1.25 6.40 -2.14
C HIS A 294 -2.44 7.02 -2.88
N GLY A 295 -2.38 7.09 -4.20
CA GLY A 295 -3.46 7.59 -5.05
C GLY A 295 -4.75 6.79 -4.89
N ILE A 296 -4.65 5.46 -4.88
CA ILE A 296 -5.78 4.55 -4.62
C ILE A 296 -6.40 4.83 -3.25
N VAL A 297 -5.59 4.90 -2.18
CA VAL A 297 -6.08 5.20 -0.83
C VAL A 297 -6.76 6.57 -0.78
N MET A 298 -6.15 7.59 -1.38
CA MET A 298 -6.70 8.95 -1.44
C MET A 298 -8.01 9.04 -2.23
N ALA A 299 -8.12 8.28 -3.31
CA ALA A 299 -9.31 8.24 -4.16
C ALA A 299 -10.46 7.51 -3.47
N LEU A 300 -10.20 6.32 -2.91
CA LEU A 300 -11.20 5.57 -2.14
C LEU A 300 -11.68 6.36 -0.91
N LYS A 301 -10.77 7.09 -0.23
CA LYS A 301 -11.15 7.99 0.87
C LYS A 301 -12.16 9.06 0.45
N ARG A 302 -12.12 9.51 -0.80
CA ARG A 302 -13.08 10.48 -1.35
C ARG A 302 -14.39 9.84 -1.84
N GLY A 303 -14.51 8.52 -1.74
CA GLY A 303 -15.71 7.79 -2.13
C GLY A 303 -15.74 7.39 -3.60
N PHE A 304 -14.65 7.58 -4.36
CA PHE A 304 -14.60 7.13 -5.74
C PHE A 304 -14.56 5.61 -5.84
N GLU A 305 -15.19 5.06 -6.87
CA GLU A 305 -14.81 3.74 -7.37
C GLU A 305 -13.47 3.85 -8.10
N VAL A 306 -12.51 2.99 -7.77
CA VAL A 306 -11.17 3.05 -8.35
C VAL A 306 -10.89 1.79 -9.16
N TYR A 307 -10.45 1.97 -10.40
CA TYR A 307 -10.09 0.89 -11.30
C TYR A 307 -8.68 1.07 -11.86
N LEU A 308 -7.97 -0.05 -11.99
CA LEU A 308 -6.65 -0.14 -12.59
C LEU A 308 -6.77 -0.70 -14.01
N VAL A 309 -6.25 0.05 -14.97
CA VAL A 309 -6.35 -0.22 -16.40
C VAL A 309 -5.01 -0.72 -16.92
N ASN A 310 -5.01 -1.82 -17.67
CA ASN A 310 -3.79 -2.35 -18.28
C ASN A 310 -3.21 -1.34 -19.30
N PRO A 311 -1.97 -0.82 -19.10
CA PRO A 311 -1.38 0.17 -19.99
C PRO A 311 -0.99 -0.33 -21.38
N ALA A 312 -1.01 -1.65 -21.64
CA ALA A 312 -0.49 -2.20 -22.88
C ALA A 312 -1.05 -1.52 -24.14
N GLY A 313 -0.16 -0.95 -24.97
CA GLY A 313 -0.52 -0.23 -26.20
C GLY A 313 -0.95 1.23 -26.02
N SER A 314 -0.94 1.77 -24.78
CA SER A 314 -1.39 3.16 -24.49
C SER A 314 -0.56 4.20 -25.20
N SER A 315 0.75 3.99 -25.30
CA SER A 315 1.68 4.96 -25.91
C SER A 315 1.60 5.03 -27.44
N LYS A 316 1.08 3.99 -28.11
CA LYS A 316 0.86 4.01 -29.57
C LYS A 316 -0.46 4.72 -29.88
N LEU A 317 -1.54 4.26 -29.24
CA LEU A 317 -2.87 4.83 -29.39
C LEU A 317 -2.92 6.29 -28.89
N GLY A 318 -2.22 6.61 -27.80
CA GLY A 318 -2.14 7.98 -27.29
C GLY A 318 -1.45 8.93 -28.25
N ARG A 319 -0.45 8.49 -29.03
CA ARG A 319 0.18 9.32 -30.06
C ARG A 319 -0.72 9.54 -31.27
N GLU A 320 -1.44 8.50 -31.68
CA GLU A 320 -2.41 8.57 -32.78
C GLU A 320 -3.60 9.49 -32.42
N LEU A 321 -4.07 9.43 -31.17
CA LEU A 321 -5.17 10.27 -30.68
C LEU A 321 -4.75 11.71 -30.32
N ALA A 322 -3.51 11.94 -29.92
CA ALA A 322 -3.00 13.26 -29.55
C ALA A 322 -3.19 14.29 -30.67
N GLN A 323 -2.87 13.91 -31.91
CA GLN A 323 -3.01 14.78 -33.07
C GLN A 323 -4.48 15.07 -33.42
N GLY A 324 -5.37 14.07 -33.31
CA GLY A 324 -6.79 14.24 -33.62
C GLY A 324 -7.60 14.97 -32.55
N LEU A 325 -7.16 14.93 -31.28
CA LEU A 325 -7.85 15.56 -30.14
C LEU A 325 -7.23 16.91 -29.72
N GLY A 326 -6.12 17.33 -30.34
CA GLY A 326 -5.40 18.56 -29.95
C GLY A 326 -4.79 18.50 -28.55
N LEU A 327 -4.54 17.30 -28.02
CA LEU A 327 -3.99 17.09 -26.68
C LEU A 327 -2.49 16.86 -26.72
N ASP A 328 -1.77 17.29 -25.68
CA ASP A 328 -0.39 16.85 -25.49
C ASP A 328 -0.33 15.33 -25.22
N VAL A 329 0.85 14.73 -25.41
CA VAL A 329 1.07 13.28 -25.28
C VAL A 329 0.72 12.75 -23.89
N HIS A 330 0.89 13.56 -22.84
CA HIS A 330 0.59 13.19 -21.47
C HIS A 330 -0.91 13.27 -21.13
N PHE A 331 -1.62 14.29 -21.61
CA PHE A 331 -3.08 14.31 -21.55
C PHE A 331 -3.70 13.19 -22.37
N SER A 332 -3.09 12.84 -23.50
CA SER A 332 -3.50 11.71 -24.31
C SER A 332 -3.35 10.38 -23.56
N SER A 333 -2.30 10.22 -22.76
CA SER A 333 -2.15 9.06 -21.86
C SER A 333 -3.30 8.97 -20.85
N ALA A 334 -3.59 10.08 -20.15
CA ALA A 334 -4.67 10.15 -19.18
C ALA A 334 -6.06 9.89 -19.81
N PHE A 335 -6.31 10.47 -21.00
CA PHE A 335 -7.52 10.21 -21.80
C PHE A 335 -7.66 8.73 -22.14
N VAL A 336 -6.60 8.11 -22.66
CA VAL A 336 -6.62 6.70 -23.06
C VAL A 336 -6.91 5.77 -21.87
N ILE A 337 -6.31 6.06 -20.71
CA ILE A 337 -6.60 5.32 -19.47
C ILE A 337 -8.08 5.46 -19.08
N GLY A 338 -8.60 6.70 -19.07
CA GLY A 338 -10.00 6.96 -18.74
C GLY A 338 -10.98 6.30 -19.73
N TRP A 339 -10.74 6.47 -21.03
CA TRP A 339 -11.60 5.98 -22.10
C TRP A 339 -11.62 4.45 -22.18
N TRP A 340 -10.47 3.79 -22.04
CA TRP A 340 -10.44 2.33 -21.93
C TRP A 340 -11.11 1.83 -20.67
N GLY A 341 -10.84 2.48 -19.53
CA GLY A 341 -11.48 2.17 -18.26
C GLY A 341 -13.00 2.19 -18.38
N LEU A 342 -13.55 3.27 -18.91
CA LEU A 342 -14.98 3.47 -19.14
C LEU A 342 -15.59 2.39 -20.05
N ASN A 343 -14.97 2.12 -21.20
CA ASN A 343 -15.48 1.13 -22.16
C ASN A 343 -15.43 -0.31 -21.62
N SER A 344 -14.37 -0.65 -20.88
CA SER A 344 -14.27 -1.96 -20.22
C SER A 344 -15.30 -2.10 -19.10
N LEU A 345 -15.52 -1.05 -18.31
CA LEU A 345 -16.51 -1.05 -17.22
C LEU A 345 -17.94 -1.24 -17.77
N LYS A 346 -18.28 -0.55 -18.87
CA LYS A 346 -19.56 -0.73 -19.56
C LYS A 346 -19.76 -2.15 -20.07
N SER A 347 -18.72 -2.72 -20.69
CA SER A 347 -18.76 -4.11 -21.17
C SER A 347 -18.98 -5.11 -20.04
N GLN A 348 -18.35 -4.90 -18.88
CA GLN A 348 -18.56 -5.76 -17.70
C GLN A 348 -19.99 -5.66 -17.15
N LYS A 349 -20.57 -4.45 -17.08
CA LYS A 349 -21.96 -4.26 -16.63
C LYS A 349 -22.97 -4.93 -17.57
N LYS A 350 -22.75 -4.87 -18.89
CA LYS A 350 -23.62 -5.56 -19.88
C LYS A 350 -23.58 -7.09 -19.79
N ASN A 351 -22.47 -7.65 -19.31
CA ASN A 351 -22.27 -9.10 -19.19
C ASN A 351 -22.55 -9.64 -17.78
N SER A 352 -23.01 -8.80 -16.85
CA SER A 352 -23.43 -9.25 -15.52
C SER A 352 -24.90 -9.69 -15.60
N PRO A 353 -25.25 -10.92 -15.17
CA PRO A 353 -26.64 -11.37 -15.18
C PRO A 353 -27.47 -10.45 -14.27
N VAL A 354 -28.56 -9.91 -14.83
CA VAL A 354 -29.63 -9.29 -14.05
C VAL A 354 -30.35 -10.45 -13.37
N TRP A 355 -30.25 -10.54 -12.04
CA TRP A 355 -31.04 -11.49 -11.25
C TRP A 355 -32.43 -10.92 -11.01
#